data_AF-A0A1G6Y5E0-F1
#
_entry.id   AF-A0A1G6Y5E0-F1
#
_cell.length_a   1.000
_cell.length_b   1.000
_cell.length_c   1.000
_cell.angle_alpha   90.00
_cell.angle_beta   90.00
_cell.angle_gamma   90.00
#
_symmetry.space_group_name_H-M   'P 1'
#
loop_
_entity.id
_entity.type
_entity.pdbx_description
1 polymer ?
#
loop_
_entity_poly.entity_id
_entity_poly.type
_entity_poly.pdbx_seq_one_letter_code
_entity_poly.pdbx_strand_id
1 'polypeptide(L)'
;MTSSDTVVSVFDDVLAQFPGLEVHQFHKSTLLGLSWAIEDEFCARADRPVLVAAFQKAEFWERSRERWTSLAKISHQTLVIADFEDLGAEPDVNLTTVPVAPGSPMSREWIVVCDATDLPAALIARELPGQSTVPDRKREFEAFWTTELDVVRAASRASAQIAAAAGAPVAAPLLYHLAEQPVSGSVSASAVSRLFNRIVVYLDRATTGPLPLPSMA
;
A
#
# COMPACT_ATOMS: atom_id res chain seq x y z
N MET A 1 -19.18 -23.76 -16.66
CA MET A 1 -18.02 -22.88 -16.91
C MET A 1 -17.55 -22.41 -15.54
N THR A 2 -16.56 -23.09 -14.98
CA THR A 2 -15.94 -22.71 -13.71
C THR A 2 -15.07 -21.50 -13.98
N SER A 3 -15.55 -20.30 -13.63
CA SER A 3 -14.66 -19.14 -13.53
C SER A 3 -13.61 -19.50 -12.49
N SER A 4 -12.38 -19.71 -12.94
CA SER A 4 -11.24 -19.77 -12.04
C SER A 4 -11.16 -18.39 -11.42
N ASP A 5 -11.55 -18.26 -10.15
CA ASP A 5 -11.26 -17.08 -9.33
C ASP A 5 -9.76 -16.87 -9.38
N THR A 6 -9.34 -15.98 -10.27
CA THR A 6 -7.94 -15.67 -10.46
C THR A 6 -7.58 -14.85 -9.25
N VAL A 7 -6.80 -15.43 -8.34
CA VAL A 7 -6.29 -14.70 -7.18
C VAL A 7 -5.49 -13.51 -7.73
N VAL A 8 -6.03 -12.31 -7.56
CA VAL A 8 -5.54 -11.10 -8.23
C VAL A 8 -4.32 -10.57 -7.51
N SER A 9 -3.22 -10.40 -8.26
CA SER A 9 -2.06 -9.61 -7.86
C SER A 9 -2.36 -8.14 -8.14
N VAL A 10 -2.20 -7.25 -7.15
CA VAL A 10 -2.35 -5.80 -7.40
C VAL A 10 -1.19 -5.32 -8.27
N PHE A 11 0.02 -5.83 -8.02
CA PHE A 11 1.20 -5.53 -8.83
C PHE A 11 0.98 -5.84 -10.32
N ASP A 12 0.54 -7.06 -10.65
CA ASP A 12 0.35 -7.46 -12.06
C ASP A 12 -0.87 -6.76 -12.69
N ASP A 13 -1.96 -6.53 -11.95
CA ASP A 13 -3.14 -5.83 -12.45
C ASP A 13 -2.83 -4.36 -12.82
N VAL A 14 -2.08 -3.66 -11.97
CA VAL A 14 -1.68 -2.27 -12.24
C VAL A 14 -0.74 -2.20 -13.45
N LEU A 15 0.26 -3.08 -13.56
CA LEU A 15 1.15 -3.08 -14.72
C LEU A 15 0.44 -3.46 -16.03
N ALA A 16 -0.58 -4.32 -15.98
CA ALA A 16 -1.39 -4.64 -17.14
C ALA A 16 -2.20 -3.41 -17.63
N GLN A 17 -2.69 -2.58 -16.71
CA GLN A 17 -3.41 -1.34 -17.02
C GLN A 17 -2.48 -0.20 -17.46
N PHE A 18 -1.26 -0.14 -16.90
CA PHE A 18 -0.30 0.94 -17.13
C PHE A 18 1.07 0.39 -17.56
N PRO A 19 1.20 -0.14 -18.79
CA PRO A 19 2.42 -0.81 -19.26
C PRO A 19 3.63 0.13 -19.41
N GLY A 20 3.45 1.45 -19.29
CA GLY A 20 4.53 2.44 -19.33
C GLY A 20 5.20 2.70 -17.98
N LEU A 21 4.74 2.09 -16.89
CA LEU A 21 5.35 2.25 -15.57
C LEU A 21 6.74 1.61 -15.54
N GLU A 22 7.71 2.36 -15.04
CA GLU A 22 9.07 1.86 -14.83
C GLU A 22 9.15 1.08 -13.51
N VAL A 23 9.51 -0.20 -13.62
CA VAL A 23 9.73 -1.09 -12.48
C VAL A 23 11.23 -1.20 -12.22
N HIS A 24 11.63 -1.03 -10.97
CA HIS A 24 13.02 -1.14 -10.55
C HIS A 24 13.19 -2.19 -9.44
N GLN A 25 14.41 -2.68 -9.27
CA GLN A 25 14.74 -3.57 -8.17
C GLN A 25 15.28 -2.79 -6.98
N PHE A 26 14.75 -3.06 -5.79
CA PHE A 26 15.15 -2.43 -4.55
C PHE A 26 15.29 -3.43 -3.42
N HIS A 27 16.14 -3.11 -2.43
CA HIS A 27 16.19 -3.87 -1.19
C HIS A 27 15.01 -3.48 -0.26
N LYS A 28 14.61 -4.39 0.63
CA LYS A 28 13.59 -4.16 1.66
C LYS A 28 13.85 -2.90 2.50
N SER A 29 15.12 -2.61 2.81
CA SER A 29 15.49 -1.38 3.53
C SER A 29 15.10 -0.10 2.79
N THR A 30 15.16 -0.11 1.46
CA THR A 30 14.73 1.01 0.60
C THR A 30 13.21 1.12 0.60
N LEU A 31 12.50 0.00 0.48
CA LEU A 31 11.03 -0.02 0.55
C LEU A 31 10.49 0.48 1.90
N LEU A 32 11.14 0.13 3.01
CA LEU A 32 10.79 0.67 4.33
C LEU A 32 10.93 2.20 4.37
N GLY A 33 12.03 2.74 3.84
CA GLY A 33 12.24 4.19 3.78
C GLY A 33 11.19 4.91 2.92
N LEU A 34 10.87 4.33 1.76
CA LEU A 34 9.80 4.83 0.88
C LEU A 34 8.44 4.78 1.57
N SER A 35 8.09 3.65 2.19
CA SER A 35 6.81 3.45 2.89
C SER A 35 6.62 4.51 3.98
N TRP A 36 7.65 4.72 4.82
CA TRP A 36 7.55 5.72 5.88
C TRP A 36 7.44 7.13 5.34
N ALA A 37 8.22 7.50 4.32
CA ALA A 37 8.13 8.83 3.70
C ALA A 37 6.72 9.12 3.17
N ILE A 38 6.13 8.11 2.53
CA ILE A 38 4.79 8.12 1.97
C ILE A 38 3.74 8.26 3.09
N GLU A 39 3.75 7.37 4.08
CA GLU A 39 2.85 7.39 5.24
C GLU A 39 2.92 8.71 6.03
N ASP A 40 4.12 9.26 6.21
CA ASP A 40 4.36 10.53 6.90
C ASP A 40 3.78 11.74 6.17
N GLU A 41 3.71 11.68 4.84
CA GLU A 41 3.09 12.73 4.05
C GLU A 41 1.56 12.56 4.01
N PHE A 42 1.05 11.31 4.11
CA PHE A 42 -0.39 11.02 4.27
C PHE A 42 -0.96 11.66 5.53
N CYS A 43 -0.35 11.37 6.69
CA CYS A 43 -0.72 11.93 7.99
C CYS A 43 -0.89 13.46 7.95
N ALA A 44 -0.05 14.14 7.18
CA ALA A 44 0.03 15.59 7.21
C ALA A 44 -1.02 16.29 6.34
N ARG A 45 -1.65 15.61 5.38
CA ARG A 45 -2.36 16.30 4.28
C ARG A 45 -3.63 15.64 3.79
N ALA A 46 -3.67 14.32 3.76
CA ALA A 46 -4.72 13.61 3.04
C ALA A 46 -6.09 13.85 3.70
N ASP A 47 -7.02 14.45 2.95
CA ASP A 47 -8.40 14.63 3.39
C ASP A 47 -9.20 13.36 3.08
N ARG A 48 -9.61 12.65 4.13
CA ARG A 48 -10.40 11.41 4.07
C ARG A 48 -9.95 10.42 2.97
N PRO A 49 -8.67 10.02 2.94
CA PRO A 49 -8.17 9.11 1.91
C PRO A 49 -8.79 7.72 2.00
N VAL A 50 -8.74 6.99 0.89
CA VAL A 50 -8.73 5.51 0.94
C VAL A 50 -7.28 5.06 1.12
N LEU A 51 -7.02 4.30 2.17
CA LEU A 51 -5.69 3.78 2.49
C LEU A 51 -5.63 2.27 2.25
N VAL A 52 -4.52 1.79 1.69
CA VAL A 52 -4.26 0.35 1.57
C VAL A 52 -2.86 0.05 2.05
N ALA A 53 -2.75 -0.93 2.96
CA ALA A 53 -1.49 -1.59 3.28
C ALA A 53 -1.60 -3.07 2.90
N ALA A 54 -0.64 -3.59 2.15
CA ALA A 54 -0.47 -5.04 2.01
C ALA A 54 0.85 -5.48 2.63
N PHE A 55 0.76 -6.47 3.50
CA PHE A 55 1.88 -7.09 4.16
C PHE A 55 1.96 -8.55 3.72
N GLN A 56 3.18 -9.01 3.50
CA GLN A 56 3.45 -10.42 3.16
C GLN A 56 3.00 -11.37 4.29
N LYS A 57 3.02 -10.89 5.53
CA LYS A 57 2.65 -11.62 6.73
C LYS A 57 2.03 -10.71 7.79
N ALA A 58 1.10 -11.24 8.58
CA ALA A 58 0.44 -10.57 9.70
C ALA A 58 1.44 -10.11 10.79
N GLU A 59 2.58 -10.78 10.95
CA GLU A 59 3.64 -10.33 11.87
C GLU A 59 4.23 -8.96 11.49
N PHE A 60 4.23 -8.59 10.21
CA PHE A 60 4.68 -7.28 9.76
C PHE A 60 3.60 -6.20 9.94
N TRP A 61 2.33 -6.60 9.82
CA TRP A 61 1.20 -5.76 10.18
C TRP A 61 1.27 -5.36 11.66
N GLU A 62 1.49 -6.31 12.56
CA GLU A 62 1.46 -6.03 14.01
C GLU A 62 2.48 -4.95 14.41
N ARG A 63 3.65 -4.91 13.75
CA ARG A 63 4.66 -3.86 13.96
C ARG A 63 4.25 -2.48 13.46
N SER A 64 3.29 -2.42 12.53
CA SER A 64 2.80 -1.20 11.88
C SER A 64 1.42 -0.78 12.39
N ARG A 65 0.77 -1.64 13.19
CA ARG A 65 -0.63 -1.53 13.61
C ARG A 65 -0.95 -0.20 14.26
N GLU A 66 -0.17 0.22 15.25
CA GLU A 66 -0.41 1.49 15.97
C GLU A 66 -0.47 2.70 15.02
N ARG A 67 0.48 2.77 14.09
CA ARG A 67 0.59 3.85 13.11
C ARG A 67 -0.57 3.85 12.13
N TRP A 68 -0.90 2.69 11.58
CA TRP A 68 -1.98 2.55 10.61
C TRP A 68 -3.38 2.68 11.23
N THR A 69 -3.57 2.26 12.48
CA THR A 69 -4.78 2.56 13.25
C THR A 69 -4.94 4.06 13.46
N SER A 70 -3.84 4.80 13.67
CA SER A 70 -3.88 6.25 13.79
C SER A 70 -4.24 6.93 12.46
N LEU A 71 -3.65 6.49 11.35
CA LEU A 71 -4.01 6.92 10.00
C LEU A 71 -5.49 6.61 9.67
N ALA A 72 -5.98 5.45 10.07
CA ALA A 72 -7.33 5.01 9.76
C ALA A 72 -8.43 5.90 10.37
N LYS A 73 -8.15 6.56 11.50
CA LYS A 73 -9.09 7.48 12.18
C LYS A 73 -9.52 8.67 11.32
N ILE A 74 -8.65 9.13 10.42
CA ILE A 74 -8.92 10.26 9.52
C ILE A 74 -9.23 9.80 8.07
N SER A 75 -9.11 8.51 7.78
CA SER A 75 -9.37 7.94 6.46
C SER A 75 -10.87 7.83 6.16
N HIS A 76 -11.24 7.81 4.88
CA HIS A 76 -12.56 7.32 4.46
C HIS A 76 -12.67 5.81 4.72
N GLN A 77 -11.64 5.06 4.33
CA GLN A 77 -11.53 3.63 4.58
C GLN A 77 -10.06 3.20 4.52
N THR A 78 -9.69 2.23 5.34
CA THR A 78 -8.38 1.59 5.35
C THR A 78 -8.55 0.08 5.16
N LEU A 79 -7.84 -0.48 4.19
CA LEU A 79 -7.71 -1.92 4.01
C LEU A 79 -6.30 -2.34 4.42
N VAL A 80 -6.22 -3.39 5.23
CA VAL A 80 -4.96 -4.03 5.59
C VAL A 80 -5.03 -5.46 5.10
N ILE A 81 -4.17 -5.83 4.15
CA ILE A 81 -4.18 -7.13 3.50
C ILE A 81 -2.97 -7.93 3.99
N ALA A 82 -3.17 -9.13 4.51
CA ALA A 82 -2.08 -10.03 4.91
C ALA A 82 -2.59 -11.48 5.00
N ASP A 83 -1.73 -12.42 5.39
CA ASP A 83 -2.06 -13.83 5.66
C ASP A 83 -2.85 -14.04 6.98
N PHE A 84 -3.80 -13.14 7.27
CA PHE A 84 -4.71 -13.28 8.41
C PHE A 84 -5.53 -14.58 8.31
N GLU A 85 -5.91 -15.13 9.45
CA GLU A 85 -6.80 -16.30 9.50
C GLU A 85 -8.21 -15.93 9.02
N ASP A 86 -8.71 -14.78 9.49
CA ASP A 86 -10.07 -14.32 9.24
C ASP A 86 -10.11 -12.84 8.85
N LEU A 87 -11.25 -12.45 8.27
CA LEU A 87 -11.63 -11.05 8.15
C LEU A 87 -11.74 -10.42 9.54
N GLY A 88 -11.19 -9.22 9.68
CA GLY A 88 -11.34 -8.40 10.88
C GLY A 88 -11.81 -7.00 10.53
N ALA A 89 -12.57 -6.42 11.44
CA ALA A 89 -12.94 -5.02 11.38
C ALA A 89 -12.73 -4.43 12.78
N GLU A 90 -12.15 -3.24 12.84
CA GLU A 90 -11.98 -2.50 14.09
C GLU A 90 -13.16 -1.50 14.16
N PRO A 91 -14.17 -1.70 15.02
CA PRO A 91 -15.42 -0.92 14.94
C PRO A 91 -15.25 0.59 15.12
N ASP A 92 -14.21 1.01 15.87
CA ASP A 92 -13.97 2.40 16.25
C ASP A 92 -13.01 3.14 15.30
N VAL A 93 -12.50 2.48 14.26
CA VAL A 93 -11.65 3.10 13.23
C VAL A 93 -12.05 2.58 11.85
N ASN A 94 -11.88 3.39 10.78
CA ASN A 94 -12.24 2.96 9.42
C ASN A 94 -11.22 1.95 8.86
N LEU A 95 -11.02 0.79 9.51
CA LEU A 95 -10.00 -0.20 9.21
C LEU A 95 -10.59 -1.60 9.10
N THR A 96 -10.23 -2.30 8.02
CA THR A 96 -10.61 -3.70 7.79
C THR A 96 -9.36 -4.51 7.46
N THR A 97 -9.12 -5.57 8.22
CA THR A 97 -8.10 -6.57 7.91
C THR A 97 -8.69 -7.63 6.98
N VAL A 98 -8.01 -7.89 5.87
CA VAL A 98 -8.45 -8.72 4.76
C VAL A 98 -7.49 -9.91 4.62
N PRO A 99 -7.95 -11.14 4.86
CA PRO A 99 -7.12 -12.32 4.72
C PRO A 99 -6.83 -12.61 3.24
N VAL A 100 -5.62 -13.06 2.94
CA VAL A 100 -5.28 -13.67 1.66
C VAL A 100 -4.92 -15.14 1.86
N ALA A 101 -5.39 -15.99 0.95
CA ALA A 101 -5.14 -17.41 1.01
C ALA A 101 -3.64 -17.74 0.93
N PRO A 102 -3.16 -18.79 1.61
CA PRO A 102 -1.81 -19.29 1.42
C PRO A 102 -1.51 -19.59 -0.06
N GLY A 103 -0.37 -19.10 -0.56
CA GLY A 103 0.02 -19.26 -1.97
C GLY A 103 -0.58 -18.21 -2.91
N SER A 104 -1.36 -17.25 -2.40
CA SER A 104 -1.76 -16.06 -3.14
C SER A 104 -0.54 -15.27 -3.64
N PRO A 105 -0.57 -14.67 -4.85
CA PRO A 105 0.43 -13.69 -5.27
C PRO A 105 0.65 -12.58 -4.24
N MET A 106 -0.42 -12.16 -3.57
CA MET A 106 -0.41 -11.12 -2.53
C MET A 106 0.49 -11.47 -1.34
N SER A 107 0.77 -12.75 -1.07
CA SER A 107 1.69 -13.16 0.00
C SER A 107 3.14 -12.72 -0.26
N ARG A 108 3.45 -12.24 -1.47
CA ARG A 108 4.75 -11.66 -1.82
C ARG A 108 4.70 -10.15 -2.04
N GLU A 109 3.51 -9.55 -2.00
CA GLU A 109 3.34 -8.14 -2.30
C GLU A 109 3.52 -7.28 -1.06
N TRP A 110 4.01 -6.07 -1.32
CA TRP A 110 4.15 -4.99 -0.36
C TRP A 110 3.52 -3.77 -0.98
N ILE A 111 2.46 -3.27 -0.37
CA ILE A 111 1.66 -2.17 -0.92
C ILE A 111 1.47 -1.11 0.14
N VAL A 112 1.67 0.14 -0.24
CA VAL A 112 1.32 1.32 0.55
C VAL A 112 0.63 2.30 -0.39
N VAL A 113 -0.66 2.52 -0.21
CA VAL A 113 -1.47 3.42 -1.03
C VAL A 113 -2.17 4.44 -0.14
N CYS A 114 -2.12 5.70 -0.56
CA CYS A 114 -3.08 6.73 -0.20
C CYS A 114 -3.71 7.25 -1.46
N ASP A 115 -5.01 7.01 -1.56
CA ASP A 115 -5.84 7.50 -2.62
C ASP A 115 -6.63 8.70 -2.10
N ALA A 116 -6.02 9.85 -2.30
CA ALA A 116 -6.53 11.18 -2.00
C ALA A 116 -6.45 12.05 -3.25
N THR A 117 -7.28 13.08 -3.33
CA THR A 117 -7.30 14.01 -4.47
C THR A 117 -6.18 15.04 -4.42
N ASP A 118 -5.71 15.40 -3.23
CA ASP A 118 -4.71 16.46 -3.01
C ASP A 118 -3.27 15.94 -3.03
N LEU A 119 -3.06 14.70 -2.60
CA LEU A 119 -1.79 14.01 -2.67
C LEU A 119 -1.97 12.48 -2.77
N PRO A 120 -2.30 11.96 -3.96
CA PRO A 120 -2.27 10.53 -4.21
C PRO A 120 -0.82 10.03 -4.16
N ALA A 121 -0.59 8.88 -3.53
CA ALA A 121 0.67 8.16 -3.71
C ALA A 121 0.48 6.66 -3.55
N ALA A 122 1.21 5.90 -4.34
CA ALA A 122 1.30 4.46 -4.23
C ALA A 122 2.75 4.00 -4.28
N LEU A 123 3.11 3.07 -3.41
CA LEU A 123 4.26 2.19 -3.52
C LEU A 123 3.73 0.77 -3.67
N ILE A 124 4.08 0.10 -4.77
CA ILE A 124 3.63 -1.25 -5.07
C ILE A 124 4.86 -2.07 -5.40
N ALA A 125 5.05 -3.15 -4.67
CA ALA A 125 6.24 -3.98 -4.75
C ALA A 125 5.92 -5.46 -4.62
N ARG A 126 6.81 -6.29 -5.16
CA ARG A 126 6.72 -7.75 -5.13
C ARG A 126 8.09 -8.35 -4.83
N GLU A 127 8.17 -9.18 -3.80
CA GLU A 127 9.42 -9.88 -3.44
C GLU A 127 9.83 -10.86 -4.54
N LEU A 128 11.10 -10.84 -4.92
CA LEU A 128 11.66 -11.84 -5.84
C LEU A 128 11.65 -13.24 -5.19
N PRO A 129 11.37 -14.31 -5.95
CA PRO A 129 11.36 -15.67 -5.41
C PRO A 129 12.78 -16.13 -4.99
N GLY A 130 12.86 -17.13 -4.12
CA GLY A 130 14.12 -17.81 -3.78
C GLY A 130 14.97 -17.14 -2.69
N GLN A 131 14.41 -16.23 -1.91
CA GLN A 131 15.15 -15.40 -0.93
C GLN A 131 15.06 -15.88 0.53
N SER A 132 14.75 -17.17 0.76
CA SER A 132 14.57 -17.72 2.11
C SER A 132 15.82 -17.62 3.00
N THR A 133 17.02 -17.60 2.40
CA THR A 133 18.31 -17.49 3.08
C THR A 133 18.87 -16.07 3.09
N VAL A 134 18.22 -15.12 2.41
CA VAL A 134 18.66 -13.72 2.34
C VAL A 134 18.26 -13.01 3.64
N PRO A 135 19.17 -12.28 4.30
CA PRO A 135 18.83 -11.48 5.48
C PRO A 135 17.65 -10.55 5.19
N ASP A 136 16.68 -10.48 6.11
CA ASP A 136 15.38 -9.82 5.87
C ASP A 136 15.48 -8.43 5.23
N ARG A 137 16.37 -7.57 5.75
CA ARG A 137 16.58 -6.20 5.24
C ARG A 137 17.21 -6.12 3.85
N LYS A 138 17.86 -7.18 3.39
CA LYS A 138 18.55 -7.27 2.09
C LYS A 138 17.74 -7.99 1.03
N ARG A 139 16.54 -8.47 1.36
CA ARG A 139 15.64 -9.08 0.37
C ARG A 139 15.30 -8.07 -0.72
N GLU A 140 15.24 -8.56 -1.94
CA GLU A 140 15.05 -7.79 -3.17
C GLU A 140 13.61 -7.85 -3.65
N PHE A 141 13.13 -6.72 -4.17
CA PHE A 141 11.77 -6.53 -4.62
C PHE A 141 11.78 -5.83 -5.96
N GLU A 142 10.91 -6.24 -6.86
CA GLU A 142 10.47 -5.39 -7.96
C GLU A 142 9.49 -4.37 -7.41
N ALA A 143 9.69 -3.09 -7.67
CA ALA A 143 8.78 -2.05 -7.20
C ALA A 143 8.72 -0.85 -8.13
N PHE A 144 7.61 -0.14 -8.03
CA PHE A 144 7.45 1.22 -8.53
C PHE A 144 6.72 2.05 -7.49
N TRP A 145 6.90 3.36 -7.55
CA TRP A 145 6.11 4.30 -6.78
C TRP A 145 5.63 5.43 -7.71
N THR A 146 4.49 6.01 -7.39
CA THR A 146 3.87 7.03 -8.23
C THR A 146 3.00 7.98 -7.42
N THR A 147 2.72 9.14 -8.00
CA THR A 147 1.72 10.11 -7.54
C THR A 147 0.66 10.38 -8.62
N GLU A 148 0.58 9.51 -9.64
CA GLU A 148 -0.43 9.61 -10.70
C GLU A 148 -1.78 9.11 -10.18
N LEU A 149 -2.79 9.99 -10.21
CA LEU A 149 -4.14 9.73 -9.69
C LEU A 149 -4.75 8.43 -10.24
N ASP A 150 -4.63 8.20 -11.54
CA ASP A 150 -5.26 7.04 -12.20
C ASP A 150 -4.61 5.72 -11.78
N VAL A 151 -3.28 5.70 -11.62
CA VAL A 151 -2.52 4.53 -11.18
C VAL A 151 -2.83 4.22 -9.71
N VAL A 152 -2.84 5.26 -8.87
CA VAL A 152 -3.19 5.14 -7.45
C VAL A 152 -4.63 4.63 -7.28
N ARG A 153 -5.58 5.18 -8.04
CA ARG A 153 -6.97 4.74 -8.04
C ARG A 153 -7.13 3.29 -8.50
N ALA A 154 -6.38 2.87 -9.52
CA ALA A 154 -6.38 1.48 -9.97
C ALA A 154 -5.88 0.53 -8.89
N ALA A 155 -4.80 0.88 -8.20
CA ALA A 155 -4.28 0.09 -7.07
C ALA A 155 -5.30 -0.04 -5.93
N SER A 156 -6.00 1.05 -5.58
CA SER A 156 -7.09 1.03 -4.59
C SER A 156 -8.23 0.11 -5.02
N ARG A 157 -8.63 0.17 -6.30
CA ARG A 157 -9.70 -0.68 -6.85
C ARG A 157 -9.32 -2.16 -6.82
N ALA A 158 -8.12 -2.50 -7.28
CA ALA A 158 -7.60 -3.87 -7.24
C ALA A 158 -7.58 -4.41 -5.80
N SER A 159 -7.15 -3.59 -4.85
CA SER A 159 -7.15 -3.93 -3.42
C SER A 159 -8.56 -4.11 -2.85
N ALA A 160 -9.51 -3.26 -3.24
CA ALA A 160 -10.91 -3.40 -2.85
C ALA A 160 -11.58 -4.64 -3.49
N GLN A 161 -11.16 -5.05 -4.68
CA GLN A 161 -11.60 -6.31 -5.30
C GLN A 161 -11.09 -7.53 -4.51
N ILE A 162 -9.85 -7.50 -3.99
CA ILE A 162 -9.34 -8.54 -3.08
C ILE A 162 -10.21 -8.60 -1.82
N ALA A 163 -10.54 -7.45 -1.24
CA ALA A 163 -11.46 -7.39 -0.09
C ALA A 163 -12.85 -7.97 -0.44
N ALA A 164 -13.37 -7.71 -1.65
CA ALA A 164 -14.63 -8.29 -2.11
C ALA A 164 -14.56 -9.81 -2.24
N ALA A 165 -13.47 -10.34 -2.82
CA ALA A 165 -13.23 -11.77 -2.96
C ALA A 165 -13.11 -12.48 -1.59
N ALA A 166 -12.56 -11.80 -0.59
CA ALA A 166 -12.52 -12.28 0.79
C ALA A 166 -13.87 -12.21 1.51
N GLY A 167 -14.89 -11.56 0.94
CA GLY A 167 -16.20 -11.38 1.55
C GLY A 167 -16.30 -10.19 2.52
N ALA A 168 -15.38 -9.22 2.44
CA ALA A 168 -15.38 -8.06 3.32
C ALA A 168 -16.63 -7.18 3.06
N PRO A 169 -17.47 -6.89 4.07
CA PRO A 169 -18.68 -6.10 3.89
C PRO A 169 -18.43 -4.69 3.35
N VAL A 170 -17.26 -4.13 3.63
CA VAL A 170 -16.86 -2.79 3.19
C VAL A 170 -16.51 -2.71 1.70
N ALA A 171 -16.27 -3.85 1.05
CA ALA A 171 -15.73 -3.86 -0.30
C ALA A 171 -16.71 -3.29 -1.34
N ALA A 172 -18.00 -3.64 -1.26
CA ALA A 172 -19.01 -3.14 -2.19
C ALA A 172 -19.20 -1.60 -2.13
N PRO A 173 -19.44 -0.97 -0.95
CA PRO A 173 -19.53 0.48 -0.88
C PRO A 173 -18.21 1.17 -1.23
N LEU A 174 -17.06 0.57 -0.88
CA LEU A 174 -15.76 1.10 -1.25
C LEU A 174 -15.55 1.08 -2.78
N LEU A 175 -15.85 -0.03 -3.45
CA LEU A 175 -15.77 -0.13 -4.91
C LEU A 175 -16.70 0.87 -5.61
N TYR A 176 -17.89 1.11 -5.06
CA TYR A 176 -18.79 2.16 -5.55
C TYR A 176 -18.14 3.54 -5.44
N HIS A 177 -17.57 3.88 -4.27
CA HIS A 177 -16.84 5.13 -4.08
C HIS A 177 -15.63 5.27 -5.04
N LEU A 178 -14.88 4.19 -5.26
CA LEU A 178 -13.72 4.16 -6.15
C LEU A 178 -14.07 4.09 -7.66
N ALA A 179 -15.35 3.90 -8.00
CA ALA A 179 -15.82 3.86 -9.39
C ALA A 179 -15.89 5.27 -10.01
N GLU A 180 -16.07 6.30 -9.19
CA GLU A 180 -15.96 7.68 -9.63
C GLU A 180 -14.51 7.98 -10.03
N GLN A 181 -14.31 8.58 -11.19
CA GLN A 181 -12.97 9.02 -11.57
C GLN A 181 -12.51 10.13 -10.63
N PRO A 182 -11.26 10.07 -10.15
CA PRO A 182 -10.71 11.17 -9.38
C PRO A 182 -10.78 12.44 -10.23
N VAL A 183 -11.51 13.45 -9.75
CA VAL A 183 -11.48 14.77 -10.39
C VAL A 183 -10.03 15.22 -10.35
N SER A 184 -9.45 15.55 -11.51
CA SER A 184 -8.06 15.97 -11.62
C SER A 184 -7.83 17.25 -10.80
N GLY A 185 -7.52 17.08 -9.51
CA GLY A 185 -6.87 18.12 -8.72
C GLY A 185 -5.44 18.24 -9.25
N SER A 186 -4.96 19.46 -9.47
CA SER A 186 -3.53 19.63 -9.70
C SER A 186 -2.81 19.24 -8.41
N VAL A 187 -2.19 18.05 -8.38
CA VAL A 187 -1.28 17.69 -7.29
C VAL A 187 -0.22 18.80 -7.23
N SER A 188 -0.10 19.45 -6.07
CA SER A 188 0.83 20.57 -5.97
C SER A 188 2.26 20.07 -6.19
N ALA A 189 3.00 20.70 -7.10
CA ALA A 189 4.43 20.44 -7.28
C ALA A 189 5.22 20.57 -5.97
N SER A 190 4.75 21.42 -5.05
CA SER A 190 5.35 21.55 -3.71
C SER A 190 5.12 20.30 -2.84
N ALA A 191 3.97 19.64 -2.98
CA ALA A 191 3.67 18.41 -2.24
C ALA A 191 4.52 17.25 -2.76
N VAL A 192 4.63 17.09 -4.07
CA VAL A 192 5.53 16.11 -4.70
C VAL A 192 6.99 16.34 -4.28
N SER A 193 7.45 17.60 -4.30
CA SER A 193 8.81 17.94 -3.88
C SER A 193 9.09 17.59 -2.41
N ARG A 194 8.12 17.81 -1.51
CA ARG A 194 8.25 17.41 -0.10
C ARG A 194 8.32 15.90 0.07
N LEU A 195 7.42 15.17 -0.59
CA LEU A 195 7.44 13.70 -0.59
C LEU A 195 8.81 13.19 -1.05
N PHE A 196 9.32 13.70 -2.17
CA PHE A 196 10.64 13.35 -2.68
C PHE A 196 11.76 13.66 -1.67
N ASN A 197 11.76 14.85 -1.08
CA ASN A 197 12.75 15.21 -0.06
C ASN A 197 12.69 14.28 1.17
N ARG A 198 11.50 13.88 1.62
CA ARG A 198 11.34 12.91 2.71
C ARG A 198 11.87 11.54 2.33
N ILE A 199 11.58 11.07 1.11
CA ILE A 199 12.13 9.82 0.58
C ILE A 199 13.66 9.85 0.66
N VAL A 200 14.31 10.90 0.14
CA VAL A 200 15.77 11.04 0.18
C VAL A 200 16.31 10.98 1.62
N VAL A 201 15.67 11.68 2.56
CA VAL A 201 16.06 11.67 3.98
C VAL A 201 15.95 10.26 4.59
N TYR A 202 14.88 9.52 4.30
CA TYR A 202 14.71 8.16 4.81
C TYR A 202 15.70 7.17 4.19
N LEU A 203 16.01 7.33 2.89
CA LEU A 203 16.99 6.49 2.21
C LEU A 203 18.41 6.73 2.73
N ASP A 204 18.81 7.99 2.94
CA ASP A 204 20.09 8.34 3.55
C ASP A 204 20.26 7.69 4.93
N ARG A 205 19.22 7.80 5.77
CA ARG A 205 19.18 7.15 7.10
C ARG A 205 19.22 5.62 7.02
N ALA A 206 18.58 5.02 6.02
CA ALA A 206 18.61 3.57 5.82
C ALA A 206 20.00 3.05 5.45
N THR A 207 20.86 3.91 4.87
CA THR A 207 22.24 3.57 4.51
C THR A 207 23.26 3.80 5.64
N THR A 208 22.98 4.71 6.59
CA THR A 208 23.94 5.13 7.64
C THR A 208 23.76 4.47 9.02
N GLY A 209 22.73 3.64 9.24
CA GLY A 209 22.52 2.92 10.51
C GLY A 209 21.12 2.30 10.63
N PRO A 210 20.76 1.68 11.78
CA PRO A 210 19.40 1.21 11.99
C PRO A 210 18.42 2.39 11.94
N LEU A 211 17.42 2.24 11.09
CA LEU A 211 16.35 3.20 10.90
C LEU A 211 15.62 3.47 12.24
N PRO A 212 15.57 4.72 12.73
CA PRO A 212 14.70 5.06 13.86
C PRO A 212 13.23 4.91 13.43
N LEU A 213 12.37 4.49 14.36
CA LEU A 213 10.92 4.46 14.14
C LEU A 213 10.44 5.85 13.71
N PRO A 214 9.48 5.95 12.78
CA PRO A 214 8.97 7.24 12.34
C PRO A 214 8.35 7.99 13.53
N SER A 215 8.40 9.33 13.47
CA SER A 215 7.94 10.19 14.55
C SER A 215 6.43 9.99 14.76
N MET A 216 6.02 9.69 15.99
CA MET A 216 4.63 9.78 16.40
C MET A 216 4.31 11.25 16.66
N ALA A 217 3.78 11.93 15.66
CA ALA A 217 3.22 13.27 15.78
C ALA A 217 1.71 13.19 15.59
#